data_AF-A0A0Q0FBV2-F1
#
_entry.id   AF-A0A0Q0FBV2-F1
#
_cell.length_a   1.000
_cell.length_b   1.000
_cell.length_c   1.000
_cell.angle_alpha   90.00
_cell.angle_beta   90.00
_cell.angle_gamma   90.00
#
_symmetry.space_group_name_H-M   'P 1'
#
loop_
_entity.id
_entity.type
_entity.pdbx_description
1 polymer ?
#
loop_
_entity_poly.entity_id
_entity_poly.type
_entity_poly.pdbx_seq_one_letter_code
_entity_poly.pdbx_strand_id
1 'polypeptide(L)'
;LLVTQEARLGLNGPQVIEQEAGIEEYDSRDRPFIWSLTGGEQRFASDLVDGFAADDVADIRQQVSGWLKQGVPATHRSGQYELFLQRLASLDTEPQIDPQSVRTLYQGARS
;
A
#
# COMPACT_ATOMS: atom_id res chain seq x y z
N LEU A 1 2.99 -10.65 -1.09
CA LEU A 1 2.72 -9.64 -2.13
C LEU A 1 3.97 -8.80 -2.34
N LEU A 2 4.61 -8.99 -3.49
CA LEU A 2 5.82 -8.26 -3.90
C LEU A 2 5.39 -7.18 -4.90
N VAL A 3 5.92 -5.97 -4.76
CA VAL A 3 5.69 -4.87 -5.70
C VAL A 3 7.01 -4.26 -6.14
N THR A 4 7.00 -3.54 -7.26
CA THR A 4 8.12 -2.72 -7.74
C THR A 4 7.80 -1.23 -7.57
N GLN A 5 8.77 -0.36 -7.83
CA GLN A 5 8.59 1.10 -7.75
C GLN A 5 7.46 1.62 -8.66
N GLU A 6 7.36 1.10 -9.89
CA GLU A 6 6.37 1.56 -10.88
C GLU A 6 4.96 1.01 -10.64
N ALA A 7 4.84 -0.03 -9.81
CA ALA A 7 3.55 -0.65 -9.51
C ALA A 7 2.62 0.31 -8.76
N ARG A 8 1.32 0.16 -9.00
CA ARG A 8 0.26 0.77 -8.19
C ARG A 8 -0.68 -0.31 -7.68
N LEU A 9 -1.13 -0.14 -6.45
CA LEU A 9 -2.11 -1.01 -5.81
C LEU A 9 -3.18 -0.15 -5.15
N GLY A 10 -4.41 -0.27 -5.64
CA GLY A 10 -5.58 0.45 -5.14
C GLY A 10 -6.86 -0.28 -5.53
N LEU A 11 -7.97 0.07 -4.88
CA LEU A 11 -9.27 -0.51 -5.16
C LEU A 11 -9.88 0.07 -6.44
N ASN A 12 -9.90 1.40 -6.54
CA ASN A 12 -10.45 2.15 -7.66
C ASN A 12 -9.31 2.80 -8.46
N GLY A 13 -9.50 2.91 -9.79
CA GLY A 13 -8.58 3.65 -10.64
C GLY A 13 -8.73 5.18 -10.43
N PRO A 14 -7.66 5.98 -10.65
CA PRO A 14 -7.68 7.43 -10.52
C PRO A 14 -8.89 8.12 -11.16
N GLN A 15 -9.21 7.76 -12.41
CA GLN A 15 -10.31 8.36 -13.15
C GLN A 15 -11.69 8.06 -12.55
N VAL A 16 -11.86 6.88 -11.94
CA VAL A 16 -13.13 6.52 -11.28
C VAL A 16 -13.29 7.33 -10.00
N ILE A 17 -12.21 7.50 -9.23
CA ILE A 17 -12.25 8.33 -8.01
C ILE A 17 -12.57 9.78 -8.37
N GLU A 18 -11.91 10.35 -9.39
CA GLU A 18 -12.19 11.71 -9.87
C GLU A 18 -13.66 11.89 -10.30
N GLN A 19 -14.23 10.92 -10.99
CA GLN A 19 -15.62 10.97 -11.47
C GLN A 19 -16.63 10.96 -10.32
N GLU A 20 -16.38 10.17 -9.27
CA GLU A 20 -17.31 9.99 -8.15
C GLU A 20 -17.12 11.03 -7.04
N ALA A 21 -15.88 11.47 -6.77
CA ALA A 21 -15.54 12.39 -5.68
C ALA A 21 -15.24 13.83 -6.16
N GLY A 22 -15.01 14.02 -7.46
CA GLY A 22 -14.63 15.30 -8.05
C GLY A 22 -13.12 15.51 -8.16
N ILE A 23 -12.74 16.45 -9.03
CA ILE A 23 -11.33 16.77 -9.33
C ILE A 23 -10.59 17.41 -8.15
N GLU A 24 -11.30 18.11 -7.27
CA GLU A 24 -10.71 18.75 -6.08
C GLU A 24 -10.24 17.69 -5.06
N GLU A 25 -10.92 16.53 -5.02
CA GLU A 25 -10.56 15.41 -4.14
C GLU A 25 -9.45 14.54 -4.74
N TYR A 26 -9.47 14.36 -6.07
CA TYR A 26 -8.54 13.46 -6.76
C TYR A 26 -8.36 13.84 -8.24
N ASP A 27 -7.24 14.47 -8.62
CA ASP A 27 -6.90 14.69 -10.04
C ASP A 27 -6.25 13.43 -10.64
N SER A 28 -6.95 12.77 -11.57
CA SER A 28 -6.49 11.55 -12.22
C SER A 28 -5.26 11.72 -13.12
N ARG A 29 -4.83 12.96 -13.36
CA ARG A 29 -3.64 13.32 -14.15
C ARG A 29 -2.44 13.65 -13.25
N ASP A 30 -2.64 13.87 -11.95
CA ASP A 30 -1.55 14.11 -11.00
C ASP A 30 -0.83 12.81 -10.65
N ARG A 31 0.10 12.41 -11.52
CA ARG A 31 0.87 11.17 -11.34
C ARG A 31 1.68 11.16 -10.03
N PRO A 32 2.43 12.22 -9.67
CA PRO A 32 3.10 12.26 -8.36
C PRO A 32 2.16 11.99 -7.19
N PHE A 33 0.99 12.65 -7.15
CA PHE A 33 -0.01 12.44 -6.10
C PHE A 33 -0.52 10.99 -6.09
N ILE A 34 -0.91 10.45 -7.25
CA ILE A 34 -1.41 9.08 -7.40
C ILE A 34 -0.39 8.05 -6.86
N TRP A 35 0.88 8.18 -7.22
CA TRP A 35 1.94 7.28 -6.75
C TRP A 35 2.27 7.48 -5.28
N SER A 36 2.16 8.71 -4.76
CA SER A 36 2.36 8.98 -3.34
C SER A 36 1.37 8.22 -2.45
N LEU A 37 0.15 7.94 -2.95
CA LEU A 37 -0.89 7.22 -2.21
C LEU A 37 -0.94 5.72 -2.51
N THR A 38 -0.78 5.34 -3.77
CA THR A 38 -1.03 3.96 -4.24
C THR A 38 0.19 3.26 -4.83
N GLY A 39 1.32 3.96 -4.95
CA GLY A 39 2.56 3.41 -5.50
C GLY A 39 3.18 2.31 -4.64
N GLY A 40 3.96 1.45 -5.26
CA GLY A 40 4.59 0.30 -4.59
C GLY A 40 5.44 0.71 -3.38
N GLU A 41 6.17 1.82 -3.49
CA GLU A 41 6.97 2.36 -2.38
C GLU A 41 6.09 2.76 -1.20
N GLN A 42 4.99 3.49 -1.44
CA GLN A 42 4.06 3.87 -0.39
C GLN A 42 3.46 2.64 0.29
N ARG A 43 3.03 1.65 -0.49
CA ARG A 43 2.43 0.42 0.03
C ARG A 43 3.41 -0.41 0.85
N PHE A 44 4.69 -0.38 0.49
CA PHE A 44 5.75 -1.00 1.27
C PHE A 44 6.05 -0.22 2.55
N ALA A 45 6.20 1.09 2.46
CA ALA A 45 6.45 1.95 3.60
C ALA A 45 5.29 1.96 4.63
N SER A 46 4.08 1.61 4.20
CA SER A 46 2.90 1.48 5.06
C SER A 46 2.57 0.03 5.44
N ASP A 47 3.47 -0.94 5.22
CA ASP A 47 3.28 -2.36 5.59
C ASP A 47 2.04 -3.04 4.96
N LEU A 48 1.52 -2.51 3.85
CA LEU A 48 0.37 -3.05 3.12
C LEU A 48 0.75 -4.04 2.02
N VAL A 49 2.05 -4.17 1.73
CA VAL A 49 2.66 -5.22 0.89
C VAL A 49 3.84 -5.86 1.66
N ASP A 50 4.26 -7.04 1.22
CA ASP A 50 5.23 -7.87 1.95
C ASP A 50 6.68 -7.63 1.49
N GLY A 51 6.87 -7.09 0.29
CA GLY A 51 8.19 -6.90 -0.29
C GLY A 51 8.19 -5.81 -1.36
N PHE A 52 9.36 -5.21 -1.53
CA PHE A 52 9.65 -4.20 -2.54
C PHE A 52 10.93 -4.61 -3.26
N ALA A 53 10.85 -4.84 -4.57
CA ALA A 53 11.99 -5.23 -5.39
C ALA A 53 12.26 -4.16 -6.45
N ALA A 54 13.52 -4.08 -6.89
CA ALA A 54 13.84 -3.39 -8.13
C ALA A 54 13.11 -4.06 -9.31
N ASP A 55 12.95 -3.33 -10.41
CA ASP A 55 12.45 -3.90 -11.68
C ASP A 55 13.55 -4.71 -12.36
N ASP A 56 13.99 -5.77 -11.67
CA ASP A 56 15.04 -6.68 -12.10
C ASP A 56 14.56 -8.14 -11.94
N VAL A 57 14.78 -8.93 -12.99
CA VAL A 57 14.30 -10.31 -13.06
C VAL A 57 14.97 -11.20 -12.02
N ALA A 58 16.26 -10.97 -11.72
CA ALA A 58 16.98 -11.76 -10.74
C ALA A 58 16.49 -11.46 -9.31
N ASP A 59 16.32 -10.18 -8.97
CA ASP A 59 15.81 -9.73 -7.67
C ASP A 59 14.39 -10.27 -7.40
N ILE A 60 13.48 -10.12 -8.37
CA ILE A 60 12.10 -10.61 -8.27
C ILE A 60 12.10 -12.14 -8.09
N ARG A 61 12.86 -12.86 -8.92
CA ARG A 61 12.94 -14.32 -8.85
C ARG A 61 13.48 -14.79 -7.51
N GLN A 62 14.51 -14.13 -6.99
CA GLN A 62 15.11 -14.46 -5.69
C GLN A 62 14.09 -14.29 -4.57
N GLN A 63 13.38 -13.16 -4.54
CA GLN A 63 12.41 -12.87 -3.49
C GLN A 63 11.23 -13.86 -3.51
N VAL A 64 10.66 -14.12 -4.69
CA VAL A 64 9.55 -15.07 -4.86
C VAL A 64 9.98 -16.49 -4.47
N SER A 65 11.14 -16.94 -4.93
CA SER A 65 11.66 -18.28 -4.59
C SER A 65 11.94 -18.42 -3.09
N GLY A 66 12.39 -17.34 -2.44
CA GLY A 66 12.59 -17.28 -1.00
C GLY A 66 11.28 -17.49 -0.23
N TRP A 67 10.22 -16.75 -0.59
CA TRP A 67 8.91 -16.89 0.05
C TRP A 67 8.27 -18.25 -0.17
N LEU A 68 8.40 -18.85 -1.35
CA LEU A 68 7.87 -20.20 -1.60
C LEU A 68 8.54 -21.25 -0.69
N LYS A 69 9.83 -21.09 -0.41
CA LYS A 69 10.55 -21.98 0.53
C LYS A 69 10.16 -21.73 1.99
N GLN A 70 9.87 -20.49 2.35
CA GLN A 70 9.42 -20.11 3.69
C GLN A 70 8.03 -20.69 4.02
N GLY A 71 7.19 -20.88 3.01
CA GLY A 71 5.85 -21.45 3.16
C GLY A 71 4.81 -20.39 3.56
N VAL A 72 3.71 -20.85 4.14
CA VAL A 72 2.57 -19.99 4.50
C VAL A 72 2.89 -19.21 5.78
N PRO A 73 2.68 -17.89 5.82
CA PRO A 73 2.88 -17.11 7.05
C PRO A 73 1.92 -17.57 8.14
N ALA A 74 2.37 -17.52 9.40
CA ALA A 74 1.55 -17.92 10.54
C ALA A 74 0.28 -17.05 10.70
N THR A 75 0.31 -15.82 10.21
CA THR A 75 -0.84 -14.91 10.20
C THR A 75 -0.82 -14.10 8.90
N HIS A 76 -1.93 -14.09 8.16
CA HIS A 76 -2.10 -13.22 7.00
C HIS A 76 -2.59 -11.84 7.45
N ARG A 77 -2.27 -10.77 6.70
CA ARG A 77 -2.83 -9.43 6.93
C ARG A 77 -4.36 -9.42 7.06
N SER A 78 -5.06 -10.24 6.27
CA SER A 78 -6.53 -10.36 6.34
C SER A 78 -7.04 -10.92 7.68
N GLY A 79 -6.21 -11.67 8.40
CA GLY A 79 -6.51 -12.16 9.75
C GLY A 79 -6.25 -11.15 10.85
N GLN A 80 -5.59 -10.02 10.56
CA GLN A 80 -5.24 -8.97 11.54
C GLN A 80 -6.30 -7.85 11.62
N TYR A 81 -7.57 -8.15 11.31
CA TYR A 81 -8.63 -7.15 11.21
C TYR A 81 -8.78 -6.27 12.47
N GLU A 82 -8.61 -6.85 13.67
CA GLU A 82 -8.66 -6.10 14.94
C GLU A 82 -7.61 -4.99 15.02
N LEU A 83 -6.38 -5.28 14.59
CA LEU A 83 -5.29 -4.30 14.53
C LEU A 83 -5.64 -3.14 13.58
N PHE A 84 -6.15 -3.45 12.39
CA PHE A 84 -6.52 -2.43 11.42
C PHE A 84 -7.70 -1.57 11.90
N LEU A 85 -8.71 -2.17 12.51
CA LEU A 85 -9.84 -1.44 13.10
C LEU A 85 -9.38 -0.52 14.24
N GLN A 86 -8.50 -0.99 15.12
CA GLN A 86 -7.96 -0.18 16.21
C GLN A 86 -7.18 1.02 15.68
N ARG A 87 -6.34 0.82 14.66
CA ARG A 87 -5.57 1.91 14.03
C ARG A 87 -6.51 2.93 13.40
N LEU A 88 -7.46 2.49 12.57
CA LEU A 88 -8.44 3.38 11.95
C LEU A 88 -9.26 4.17 12.96
N ALA A 89 -9.64 3.56 14.09
CA ALA A 89 -10.39 4.24 15.15
C ALA A 89 -9.60 5.34 15.87
N SER A 90 -8.26 5.33 15.77
CA SER A 90 -7.38 6.35 16.35
C SER A 90 -7.02 7.47 15.37
N LEU A 91 -7.39 7.35 14.10
CA LEU A 91 -7.05 8.31 13.06
C LEU A 91 -8.04 9.49 13.11
N ASP A 92 -7.49 10.70 13.21
CA ASP A 92 -8.27 11.92 12.96
C ASP A 92 -8.49 12.07 11.45
N THR A 93 -9.76 12.10 11.05
CA THR A 93 -10.19 12.17 9.65
C THR A 93 -10.79 13.54 9.27
N GLU A 94 -10.73 14.54 10.16
CA GLU A 94 -11.12 15.90 9.82
C GLU A 94 -10.21 16.52 8.75
N PRO A 95 -8.87 16.41 8.82
CA PRO A 95 -8.00 16.84 7.72
C PRO A 95 -7.90 15.78 6.60
N GLN A 96 -7.51 16.23 5.41
CA GLN A 96 -7.14 15.31 4.32
C GLN A 96 -5.92 14.48 4.74
N ILE A 97 -6.05 13.15 4.65
CA ILE A 97 -5.00 12.22 5.04
C ILE A 97 -3.89 12.22 3.99
N ASP A 98 -2.66 12.50 4.42
CA ASP A 98 -1.48 12.49 3.55
C ASP A 98 -0.74 11.12 3.58
N PRO A 99 0.18 10.86 2.62
CA PRO A 99 0.95 9.62 2.58
C PRO A 99 1.73 9.31 3.86
N GLN A 100 2.28 10.31 4.53
CA GLN A 100 3.09 10.16 5.73
C GLN A 100 2.23 9.78 6.96
N SER A 101 1.02 10.32 7.05
CA SER A 101 0.02 9.89 8.05
C SER A 101 -0.24 8.39 7.95
N VAL A 102 -0.42 7.86 6.72
CA VAL A 102 -0.67 6.42 6.50
C VAL A 102 0.55 5.56 6.86
N ARG A 103 1.77 6.01 6.55
CA ARG A 103 3.01 5.31 6.95
C ARG A 103 3.10 5.23 8.48
N THR A 104 2.84 6.34 9.16
CA THR A 104 2.89 6.43 10.62
C THR A 104 1.82 5.54 11.25
N LEU A 105 0.59 5.60 10.74
CA LEU A 105 -0.54 4.82 11.22
C LEU A 105 -0.26 3.32 11.18
N TYR A 106 0.37 2.85 10.10
CA TYR A 106 0.58 1.43 9.87
C TYR A 106 1.98 0.92 10.20
N GLN A 107 2.89 1.75 10.73
CA GLN A 107 4.24 1.31 11.05
C GLN A 107 4.24 0.06 11.96
N GLY A 108 4.98 -0.98 11.56
CA GLY A 108 5.08 -2.23 12.31
C GLY A 108 3.85 -3.14 12.18
N ALA A 109 3.04 -3.01 11.11
CA ALA A 109 1.92 -3.92 10.85
C ALA A 109 2.36 -5.27 10.24
N ARG A 110 3.59 -5.38 9.74
CA ARG A 110 4.04 -6.61 9.05
C ARG A 110 3.97 -7.81 9.99
N SER A 111 3.28 -8.84 9.53
CA SER A 111 3.25 -10.21 10.07
C SER A 111 4.51 -10.99 9.72
#